data_AF-A0A967PLH1-F1
#
_entry.id   AF-A0A967PLH1-F1
#
_cell.length_a   1.000
_cell.length_b   1.000
_cell.length_c   1.000
_cell.angle_alpha   90.00
_cell.angle_beta   90.00
_cell.angle_gamma   90.00
#
_symmetry.space_group_name_H-M   'P 1'
#
loop_
_entity.id
_entity.type
_entity.pdbx_description
1 polymer ?
#
loop_
_entity_poly.entity_id
_entity_poly.type
_entity_poly.pdbx_seq_one_letter_code
_entity_poly.pdbx_strand_id
1 'polypeptide(L)' 'SDHIVLGNDGGVYISFDGGETWAHQIIPASQFYEVDVDTTKIPYHVCGGTQDNGTWCGPSRTRERVGITDYDWYTVFGGD' A
#
# COMPACT_ATOMS: atom_id res chain seq x y z
N SER A 1 30.00 11.84 7.07
CA SER A 1 28.99 11.92 6.01
C SER A 1 27.67 12.12 6.72
N ASP A 2 26.99 13.21 6.47
CA ASP A 2 25.70 13.54 7.11
C ASP A 2 24.52 12.99 6.31
N HIS A 3 24.81 12.27 5.22
CA HIS A 3 23.84 11.57 4.39
C HIS A 3 23.51 10.21 4.99
N ILE A 4 22.24 10.01 5.38
CA ILE A 4 21.70 8.79 5.98
C ILE A 4 20.54 8.29 5.11
N VAL A 5 20.50 6.97 4.88
CA VAL A 5 19.38 6.27 4.23
C VAL A 5 18.89 5.17 5.16
N LEU A 6 17.60 5.21 5.51
CA LEU A 6 16.95 4.27 6.42
C LEU A 6 15.73 3.65 5.74
N GLY A 7 15.66 2.32 5.69
CA GLY A 7 14.50 1.59 5.18
C GLY A 7 13.73 0.91 6.31
N ASN A 8 12.41 1.00 6.29
CA ASN A 8 11.49 0.27 7.17
C ASN A 8 10.16 -0.04 6.44
N ASP A 9 9.18 -0.61 7.14
CA ASP A 9 7.88 -0.99 6.55
C ASP A 9 7.07 0.20 6.01
N GLY A 10 7.34 1.41 6.48
CA GLY A 10 6.78 2.66 5.98
C GLY A 10 7.48 3.20 4.72
N GLY A 11 8.57 2.58 4.26
CA GLY A 11 9.33 3.00 3.09
C GLY A 11 10.75 3.46 3.41
N VAL A 12 11.24 4.45 2.65
CA VAL A 12 12.63 4.93 2.75
C VAL A 12 12.66 6.35 3.27
N TYR A 13 13.52 6.59 4.25
CA TYR A 13 13.76 7.89 4.86
C TYR A 13 15.19 8.31 4.56
N ILE A 14 15.36 9.50 4.00
CA ILE A 14 16.66 10.04 3.58
C ILE A 14 16.90 11.35 4.32
N SER A 15 18.04 11.47 4.98
CA SER A 15 18.50 12.72 5.59
C SER A 15 19.82 13.14 4.94
N PHE A 16 19.99 14.45 4.73
CA PHE A 16 21.22 15.04 4.21
C PHE A 16 21.97 15.89 5.26
N ASP A 17 21.43 15.96 6.49
CA ASP A 17 21.87 16.82 7.59
C ASP A 17 22.07 16.04 8.90
N GLY A 18 22.38 14.74 8.82
CA GLY A 18 22.73 13.93 9.98
C GLY A 18 21.53 13.51 10.83
N GLY A 19 20.31 13.62 10.29
CA GLY A 19 19.07 13.20 10.91
C GLY A 19 18.24 14.33 11.51
N GLU A 20 18.60 15.60 11.27
CA GLU A 20 17.80 16.77 11.70
C GLU A 20 16.52 16.88 10.88
N THR A 21 16.59 16.67 9.57
CA THR A 21 15.44 16.61 8.66
C THR A 21 15.45 15.34 7.82
N TRP A 22 14.25 14.92 7.41
CA TRP A 22 14.04 13.67 6.68
C TRP A 22 13.10 13.89 5.49
N ALA A 23 13.53 13.42 4.33
CA ALA A 23 12.66 13.18 3.18
C ALA A 23 12.14 11.75 3.24
N HIS A 24 10.82 11.58 3.17
CA HIS A 24 10.17 10.27 3.16
C HIS A 24 9.76 9.89 1.74
N GLN A 25 10.09 8.67 1.34
CA GLN A 25 9.73 8.07 0.06
C GLN A 25 8.90 6.81 0.34
N ILE A 26 7.62 6.88 -0.04
CA ILE A 26 6.69 5.76 0.08
C ILE A 26 7.03 4.74 -1.01
N ILE A 27 7.19 3.49 -0.61
CA ILE A 27 7.28 2.36 -1.54
C ILE A 27 5.87 1.74 -1.59
N PRO A 28 5.24 1.58 -2.78
CA PRO A 28 3.93 0.95 -2.91
C PRO A 28 4.05 -0.57 -2.78
N ALA A 29 4.55 -1.02 -1.63
CA ALA A 29 4.69 -2.42 -1.27
C ALA A 29 3.95 -2.66 0.04
N SER A 30 3.20 -3.75 0.10
CA SER A 30 2.50 -4.18 1.29
C SER A 30 2.49 -5.69 1.36
N GLN A 31 2.42 -6.22 2.58
CA GLN A 31 2.30 -7.65 2.83
C GLN A 31 0.86 -7.98 3.21
N PHE A 32 0.22 -8.82 2.41
CA PHE A 32 -1.05 -9.46 2.76
C PHE A 32 -0.79 -10.73 3.57
N TYR A 33 -1.49 -10.89 4.68
CA TYR A 33 -1.49 -12.10 5.50
C TYR A 33 -2.54 -13.10 5.04
N GLU A 34 -3.67 -12.58 4.54
CA GLU A 34 -4.77 -13.37 4.01
C GLU A 34 -5.42 -12.64 2.84
N VAL A 35 -5.96 -13.41 1.88
CA VAL A 35 -6.58 -12.92 0.65
C VAL A 35 -7.87 -13.70 0.39
N ASP A 36 -8.92 -12.99 -0.01
CA ASP A 36 -10.20 -13.57 -0.45
C ASP A 36 -10.75 -12.83 -1.68
N VAL A 37 -11.80 -13.39 -2.30
CA VAL A 37 -12.39 -12.88 -3.55
C VAL A 37 -13.90 -12.68 -3.41
N ASP A 38 -14.38 -11.45 -3.60
CA ASP A 38 -15.80 -11.14 -3.71
C ASP A 38 -16.27 -11.32 -5.16
N THR A 39 -16.88 -12.47 -5.44
CA THR A 39 -17.44 -12.82 -6.76
C THR A 39 -18.81 -12.22 -7.03
N THR A 40 -19.41 -11.47 -6.08
CA THR A 40 -20.69 -10.79 -6.30
C THR A 40 -20.56 -9.52 -7.14
N LYS A 41 -19.32 -9.02 -7.33
CA LYS A 41 -18.98 -7.87 -8.16
C LYS A 41 -18.58 -8.30 -9.58
N ILE A 42 -18.83 -7.43 -10.55
CA ILE A 42 -18.34 -7.58 -11.93
C ILE A 42 -17.63 -6.30 -12.34
N PRO A 43 -16.29 -6.31 -12.49
CA PRO A 43 -15.38 -7.43 -12.20
C PRO A 43 -15.36 -7.83 -10.72
N TYR A 44 -14.98 -9.08 -10.41
CA TYR A 44 -14.87 -9.53 -9.02
C TYR A 44 -13.80 -8.70 -8.30
N HIS A 45 -13.95 -8.51 -7.00
CA HIS A 45 -12.99 -7.79 -6.19
C HIS A 45 -12.05 -8.76 -5.48
N VAL A 46 -10.77 -8.41 -5.38
CA VAL A 46 -9.79 -9.12 -4.56
C VAL A 46 -9.61 -8.32 -3.29
N CYS A 47 -9.69 -9.00 -2.15
CA CYS A 47 -9.61 -8.42 -0.83
C CYS A 47 -8.45 -9.05 -0.07
N GLY A 48 -7.70 -8.27 0.70
CA GLY A 48 -6.65 -8.80 1.54
C GLY A 48 -6.44 -8.01 2.81
N GLY A 49 -6.11 -8.71 3.88
CA GLY A 49 -5.77 -8.14 5.19
C GLY A 49 -4.26 -7.92 5.33
N THR A 50 -3.89 -6.73 5.78
CA THR A 50 -2.52 -6.37 6.20
C THR A 50 -2.46 -6.30 7.72
N GLN A 51 -1.26 -6.28 8.33
CA GLN A 51 -1.12 -6.25 9.80
C GLN A 51 -1.70 -4.95 10.40
N ASP A 52 -1.14 -3.80 10.01
CA ASP A 52 -1.42 -2.50 10.63
C ASP A 52 -2.23 -1.58 9.71
N ASN A 53 -2.24 -1.85 8.39
CA ASN A 53 -2.89 -0.98 7.41
C ASN A 53 -4.31 -1.46 7.04
N GLY A 54 -4.82 -2.47 7.74
CA GLY A 54 -6.16 -3.00 7.59
C GLY A 54 -6.43 -3.82 6.33
N THR A 55 -7.72 -4.01 6.07
CA THR A 55 -8.23 -4.79 4.95
C THR A 55 -8.54 -3.90 3.77
N TRP A 56 -7.96 -4.22 2.62
CA TRP A 56 -8.14 -3.49 1.36
C TRP A 56 -8.84 -4.39 0.34
N CYS A 57 -9.73 -3.80 -0.46
CA CYS A 57 -10.36 -4.47 -1.59
C CYS A 57 -10.27 -3.61 -2.85
N GLY A 58 -10.10 -4.24 -4.00
CA GLY A 58 -10.05 -3.58 -5.29
C GLY A 58 -10.51 -4.49 -6.43
N PRO A 59 -10.84 -3.92 -7.60
CA PRO A 59 -11.33 -4.70 -8.74
C PRO A 59 -10.22 -5.56 -9.36
N SER A 60 -10.56 -6.75 -9.85
CA SER A 60 -9.61 -7.63 -10.56
C SER A 60 -9.22 -7.16 -11.97
N ARG A 61 -9.95 -6.19 -12.53
CA ARG A 61 -9.67 -5.56 -13.84
C ARG A 61 -10.36 -4.21 -13.93
N THR A 62 -9.90 -3.36 -14.82
CA THR A 62 -10.60 -2.11 -15.18
C THR A 62 -10.65 -1.94 -16.70
N ARG A 63 -11.55 -1.10 -17.18
CA ARG A 63 -11.58 -0.63 -18.58
C ARG A 63 -10.75 0.63 -18.79
N GLU A 64 -10.33 1.26 -17.69
CA GLU A 64 -9.52 2.46 -17.74
C GLU A 64 -8.14 2.17 -18.33
N ARG A 65 -7.71 3.02 -19.26
CA ARG A 65 -6.45 2.84 -19.98
C ARG A 65 -5.23 2.92 -19.06
N VAL A 66 -5.35 3.60 -17.93
CA VAL A 66 -4.30 3.74 -16.91
C VAL A 66 -4.10 2.45 -16.09
N GLY A 67 -5.01 1.48 -16.20
CA GLY A 67 -5.00 0.27 -15.37
C GLY A 67 -5.63 0.52 -14.00
N ILE A 68 -5.55 -0.49 -13.13
CA ILE A 68 -6.02 -0.35 -11.74
C ILE A 68 -5.02 0.53 -11.00
N THR A 69 -5.54 1.57 -10.36
CA THR A 69 -4.80 2.57 -9.59
C THR A 69 -5.11 2.41 -8.10
N ASP A 70 -4.38 3.14 -7.26
CA ASP A 70 -4.65 3.26 -5.82
C ASP A 70 -6.07 3.78 -5.53
N TYR A 71 -6.62 4.64 -6.38
CA TYR A 71 -8.00 5.15 -6.25
C TYR A 71 -9.09 4.08 -6.41
N ASP A 72 -8.78 2.95 -7.06
CA ASP A 72 -9.74 1.85 -7.22
C ASP A 72 -9.84 0.98 -5.96
N TRP A 73 -8.92 1.14 -5.01
CA TRP A 73 -8.89 0.38 -3.77
C TRP A 73 -9.58 1.13 -2.64
N TYR A 74 -10.28 0.39 -1.79
CA TYR A 74 -10.95 0.92 -0.61
C TYR A 74 -10.70 0.04 0.61
N THR A 75 -10.73 0.67 1.79
CA THR A 75 -10.62 -0.02 3.06
C THR A 75 -11.98 -0.62 3.46
N VAL A 76 -11.97 -1.85 3.95
CA VAL A 76 -13.17 -2.55 4.45
C VAL A 76 -13.21 -2.56 5.97
N PHE A 77 -12.06 -2.82 6.59
CA PHE A 77 -11.87 -2.80 8.04
C PHE A 77 -10.44 -2.31 8.35
N GLY A 78 -10.24 -1.82 9.59
CA GLY A 78 -8.93 -1.40 10.08
C GLY A 78 -7.95 -2.56 10.24
N GLY A 79 -6.68 -2.21 10.44
CA GLY A 79 -5.69 -3.12 11.02
C GLY A 79 -5.92 -3.18 12.53
N ASP A 80 -5.23 -4.11 13.19
CA ASP A 80 -5.15 -4.24 14.66
C ASP A 80 -6.26 -3.57 15.51
#